data_AF-A0AAV2NDQ2-F1
#
_entry.id   AF-A0AAV2NDQ2-F1
#
_cell.length_a   1.000
_cell.length_b   1.000
_cell.length_c   1.000
_cell.angle_alpha   90.00
_cell.angle_beta   90.00
_cell.angle_gamma   90.00
#
_symmetry.space_group_name_H-M   'P 1'
#
loop_
_entity.id
_entity.type
_entity.pdbx_description
1 polymer ?
#
loop_
_entity_poly.entity_id
_entity_poly.type
_entity_poly.pdbx_seq_one_letter_code
_entity_poly.pdbx_strand_id
1 'polypeptide(L)'
;MYALQKPRFLQHDSTLSACQVCEEFLQGYHELLQRYMDIGEDIGVPEEFTKGEMVSGMWWRHLLSGGIAGAVSRTCTAPLDRIKVYLQVHGTRHCNIMSCFRYMLREGGISSLWRGNGINVLKIGPETALKFMAYEQVKRAIKADNEMRELGLYERFCAGSMAGGISQSAIYPLEVLKTRLALRKTGEFNGMVDAAKKIYRQGGLKSFYRGYVPNLIGILPYAGIDLAVYETLKNNYLRTHDKKEQPPFWILLLCGTTSSTAGQVCSYPLALVRTRLQAEVAPDNSLNTMMGVFKDIYSREGIRGLYRGLTPNFLKVAPAVSISYVVYEHLRQALGVNMT
;
A
#
# COMPACT_ATOMS: atom_id res chain seq x y z
N MET A 1 39.55 -20.89 34.09
CA MET A 1 39.41 -19.80 35.07
C MET A 1 39.86 -18.50 34.43
N TYR A 2 39.01 -17.84 33.65
CA TYR A 2 39.17 -16.43 33.25
C TYR A 2 37.78 -15.82 33.03
N ALA A 3 37.63 -14.61 33.55
CA ALA A 3 36.38 -14.03 34.01
C ALA A 3 35.62 -13.25 32.93
N LEU A 4 34.31 -13.15 33.17
CA LEU A 4 33.32 -12.30 32.50
C LEU A 4 33.71 -10.82 32.51
N GLN A 5 33.55 -10.16 31.37
CA GLN A 5 33.42 -8.70 31.30
C GLN A 5 32.16 -8.34 30.51
N LYS A 6 31.09 -7.99 31.23
CA LYS A 6 29.88 -7.36 30.69
C LYS A 6 30.21 -5.91 30.29
N PRO A 7 29.83 -5.43 29.09
CA PRO A 7 29.74 -3.99 28.87
C PRO A 7 28.47 -3.44 29.56
N ARG A 8 28.69 -2.55 30.53
CA ARG A 8 27.66 -1.71 31.17
C ARG A 8 27.27 -0.59 30.21
N PHE A 9 26.04 -0.57 29.73
CA PHE A 9 25.37 0.67 29.31
C PHE A 9 23.87 0.54 29.50
N LEU A 10 23.40 0.75 30.73
CA LEU A 10 22.06 1.24 31.05
C LEU A 10 22.13 1.86 32.45
N GLN A 11 22.26 3.18 32.52
CA GLN A 11 21.74 3.95 33.64
C GLN A 11 21.27 5.30 33.11
N HIS A 12 19.97 5.52 33.34
CA HIS A 12 19.13 6.68 33.02
C HIS A 12 19.83 8.04 33.09
N ASP A 13 19.63 8.87 32.06
CA ASP A 13 19.47 10.31 32.24
C ASP A 13 18.32 10.83 31.38
N SER A 14 17.41 11.50 32.06
CA SER A 14 16.15 12.05 31.58
C SER A 14 16.35 13.44 31.01
N THR A 15 16.66 13.53 29.71
CA THR A 15 16.28 14.61 28.77
C THR A 15 16.71 14.19 27.37
N LEU A 16 15.90 13.37 26.69
CA LEU A 16 16.09 13.16 25.24
C LEU A 16 15.82 14.52 24.56
N SER A 17 16.88 15.14 24.04
CA SER A 17 16.73 16.37 23.26
C SER A 17 15.90 16.05 22.02
N ALA A 18 15.04 16.99 21.58
CA ALA A 18 14.28 16.84 20.35
C ALA A 18 15.18 16.55 19.12
N CYS A 19 16.48 16.88 19.20
CA CYS A 19 17.49 16.59 18.20
C CYS A 19 17.82 15.10 18.11
N GLN A 20 18.00 14.41 19.25
CA GLN A 20 18.28 12.96 19.28
C GLN A 20 17.08 12.14 18.82
N VAL A 21 15.86 12.54 19.18
CA VAL A 21 14.64 11.90 18.67
C VAL A 21 14.52 12.10 17.15
N CYS A 22 14.88 13.27 16.63
CA CYS A 22 14.92 13.53 15.19
C CYS A 22 16.02 12.75 14.47
N GLU A 23 17.19 12.56 15.09
CA GLU A 23 18.30 11.78 14.52
C GLU A 23 18.03 10.28 14.55
N GLU A 24 17.47 9.75 15.64
CA GLU A 24 16.98 8.37 15.72
C GLU A 24 15.80 8.14 14.77
N PHE A 25 14.93 9.15 14.60
CA PHE A 25 13.87 9.12 13.59
C PHE A 25 14.42 9.16 12.16
N LEU A 26 15.48 9.93 11.89
CA LEU A 26 16.14 10.01 10.58
C LEU A 26 16.94 8.74 10.27
N GLN A 27 17.66 8.17 11.24
CA GLN A 27 18.35 6.88 11.12
C GLN A 27 17.36 5.73 10.99
N GLY A 28 16.31 5.71 11.81
CA GLY A 28 15.21 4.76 11.70
C GLY A 28 14.50 4.88 10.35
N TYR A 29 14.26 6.10 9.85
CA TYR A 29 13.73 6.36 8.50
C TYR A 29 14.68 5.85 7.41
N HIS A 30 15.99 5.95 7.61
CA HIS A 30 17.04 5.43 6.74
C HIS A 30 17.03 3.89 6.68
N GLU A 31 16.90 3.21 7.83
CA GLU A 31 16.79 1.74 7.97
C GLU A 31 15.45 1.16 7.47
N LEU A 32 14.48 2.03 7.28
CA LEU A 32 13.11 1.71 6.94
C LEU A 32 12.82 1.91 5.47
N LEU A 33 13.48 2.90 4.89
CA LEU A 33 13.81 2.94 3.48
C LEU A 33 14.50 1.61 3.07
N GLN A 34 15.50 1.15 3.85
CA GLN A 34 16.31 -0.03 3.55
C GLN A 34 15.58 -1.38 3.45
N ARG A 35 14.45 -1.57 4.15
CA ARG A 35 13.86 -2.91 4.32
C ARG A 35 12.46 -3.08 3.71
N TYR A 36 11.69 -2.00 3.53
CA TYR A 36 10.25 -2.11 3.23
C TYR A 36 9.66 -1.01 2.33
N MET A 37 10.46 -0.28 1.56
CA MET A 37 9.92 0.67 0.56
C MET A 37 9.37 -0.06 -0.68
N ASP A 38 8.33 -0.84 -0.44
CA ASP A 38 7.35 -1.20 -1.45
C ASP A 38 6.23 -0.15 -1.36
N ILE A 39 6.36 0.87 -2.20
CA ILE A 39 5.61 2.13 -2.09
C ILE A 39 4.14 1.87 -2.44
N GLY A 40 3.35 1.60 -1.40
CA GLY A 40 2.00 2.10 -1.21
C GLY A 40 1.10 2.10 -2.45
N GLU A 41 0.68 0.92 -2.89
CA GLU A 41 -0.75 0.58 -2.99
C GLU A 41 -1.03 -0.89 -3.31
N ASP A 42 -0.01 -1.67 -3.64
CA ASP A 42 -0.04 -3.12 -3.55
C ASP A 42 1.28 -3.53 -2.92
N ILE A 43 1.23 -4.22 -1.78
CA ILE A 43 2.40 -4.91 -1.22
C ILE A 43 2.80 -5.89 -2.31
N GLY A 44 3.80 -5.56 -3.13
CA GLY A 44 4.45 -6.44 -4.08
C GLY A 44 4.80 -7.74 -3.38
N VAL A 45 4.69 -8.82 -4.16
CA VAL A 45 4.98 -10.22 -3.84
C VAL A 45 5.54 -10.43 -2.42
N PRO A 46 4.78 -11.06 -1.50
CA PRO A 46 5.30 -11.26 -0.15
C PRO A 46 6.65 -11.95 -0.22
N GLU A 47 7.63 -11.43 0.55
CA GLU A 47 8.84 -12.17 0.88
C GLU A 47 8.39 -13.57 1.31
N GLU A 48 8.86 -14.59 0.59
CA GLU A 48 8.64 -15.98 0.97
C GLU A 48 8.98 -16.09 2.45
N PHE A 49 8.01 -16.45 3.31
CA PHE A 49 8.33 -16.84 4.67
C PHE A 49 9.44 -17.87 4.56
N THR A 50 10.60 -17.55 5.14
CA THR A 50 11.79 -18.38 4.91
C THR A 50 11.43 -19.77 5.41
N LYS A 51 11.78 -20.85 4.69
CA LYS A 51 11.42 -22.22 5.09
C LYS A 51 11.79 -22.52 6.57
N GLY A 52 12.80 -21.84 7.12
CA GLY A 52 13.16 -21.87 8.55
C GLY A 52 12.14 -21.25 9.52
N GLU A 53 11.39 -20.21 9.13
CA GLU A 53 10.33 -19.58 9.94
C GLU A 53 9.05 -20.43 10.00
N MET A 54 8.77 -21.18 8.93
CA MET A 54 7.67 -22.16 8.92
C MET A 54 7.97 -23.36 9.83
N VAL A 55 9.23 -23.78 9.91
CA VAL A 55 9.68 -24.88 10.78
C VAL A 55 9.78 -24.47 12.25
N SER A 56 10.05 -23.19 12.55
CA SER A 56 10.21 -22.70 13.93
C SER A 56 8.90 -22.48 14.70
N GLY A 57 7.73 -22.55 14.02
CA GLY A 57 6.43 -22.27 14.63
C GLY A 57 6.19 -20.80 15.00
N MET A 58 7.12 -19.89 14.66
CA MET A 58 7.02 -18.45 14.95
C MET A 58 6.37 -17.63 13.84
N TRP A 59 6.00 -18.24 12.71
CA TRP A 59 5.37 -17.58 11.56
C TRP A 59 4.12 -16.74 11.92
N TRP A 60 3.29 -17.23 12.85
CA TRP A 60 2.09 -16.50 13.29
C TRP A 60 2.43 -15.21 14.05
N ARG A 61 3.58 -15.16 14.73
CA ARG A 61 4.06 -13.97 15.45
C ARG A 61 4.46 -12.88 14.47
N HIS A 62 5.14 -13.25 13.38
CA HIS A 62 5.49 -12.33 12.29
C HIS A 62 4.26 -11.82 11.55
N LEU A 63 3.29 -12.69 11.29
CA LEU A 63 2.02 -12.29 10.69
C LEU A 63 1.21 -11.36 11.60
N LEU A 64 1.19 -11.65 12.91
CA LEU A 64 0.49 -10.83 13.88
C LEU A 64 1.16 -9.47 14.04
N SER A 65 2.49 -9.43 14.18
CA SER A 65 3.24 -8.17 14.28
C SER A 65 3.09 -7.34 12.99
N GLY A 66 3.18 -7.97 11.82
CA GLY A 66 2.96 -7.32 10.53
C GLY A 66 1.52 -6.82 10.35
N GLY A 67 0.53 -7.60 10.78
CA GLY A 67 -0.89 -7.22 10.73
C GLY A 67 -1.22 -6.03 11.62
N ILE A 68 -0.73 -6.02 12.87
CA ILE A 68 -0.94 -4.91 13.81
C ILE A 68 -0.16 -3.69 13.34
N ALA A 69 1.10 -3.84 12.91
CA ALA A 69 1.89 -2.76 12.33
C ALA A 69 1.19 -2.08 11.15
N GLY A 70 0.67 -2.88 10.21
CA GLY A 70 -0.11 -2.40 9.08
C GLY A 70 -1.42 -1.72 9.50
N ALA A 71 -2.08 -2.20 10.56
CA ALA A 71 -3.30 -1.59 11.09
C ALA A 71 -3.04 -0.22 11.75
N VAL A 72 -1.99 -0.12 12.56
CA VAL A 72 -1.60 1.13 13.24
C VAL A 72 -1.14 2.16 12.21
N SER A 73 -0.26 1.77 11.28
CA SER A 73 0.21 2.63 10.20
C SER A 73 -0.93 3.21 9.35
N ARG A 74 -1.86 2.35 8.90
CA ARG A 74 -3.06 2.78 8.14
C ARG A 74 -3.97 3.69 8.96
N THR A 75 -4.07 3.48 10.26
CA THR A 75 -4.88 4.33 11.15
C THR A 75 -4.25 5.71 11.36
N CYS A 76 -2.94 5.79 11.55
CA CYS A 76 -2.23 7.06 11.66
C CYS A 76 -2.28 7.88 10.35
N THR A 77 -2.25 7.20 9.20
CA THR A 77 -2.26 7.84 7.87
C THR A 77 -3.66 7.98 7.25
N ALA A 78 -4.70 7.50 7.94
CA ALA A 78 -6.09 7.57 7.46
C ALA A 78 -6.57 8.99 7.09
N PRO A 79 -6.22 10.07 7.83
CA PRO A 79 -6.61 11.42 7.44
C PRO A 79 -6.06 11.83 6.06
N LEU A 80 -4.80 11.49 5.76
CA LEU A 80 -4.18 11.77 4.46
C LEU A 80 -4.79 10.92 3.35
N ASP A 81 -5.11 9.65 3.64
CA ASP A 81 -5.77 8.76 2.70
C ASP A 81 -7.18 9.27 2.33
N ARG A 82 -7.95 9.75 3.32
CA ARG A 82 -9.27 10.35 3.09
C ARG A 82 -9.16 11.63 2.26
N ILE A 83 -8.18 12.50 2.53
CA ILE A 83 -7.93 13.70 1.74
C ILE A 83 -7.57 13.34 0.29
N LYS A 84 -6.71 12.34 0.07
CA LYS A 84 -6.36 11.82 -1.26
C LYS A 84 -7.62 11.44 -2.03
N VAL A 85 -8.43 10.54 -1.47
CA VAL A 85 -9.65 10.03 -2.11
C VAL A 85 -10.65 11.17 -2.39
N TYR A 86 -10.79 12.11 -1.46
CA TYR A 86 -11.68 13.26 -1.64
C TYR A 86 -11.23 14.19 -2.77
N LEU A 87 -9.93 14.49 -2.87
CA LEU A 87 -9.37 15.32 -3.95
C LEU A 87 -9.42 14.62 -5.31
N GLN A 88 -9.30 13.30 -5.35
CA GLN A 88 -9.42 12.49 -6.56
C GLN A 88 -10.83 12.57 -7.17
N VAL A 89 -11.87 12.64 -6.31
CA VAL A 89 -13.28 12.64 -6.74
C VAL A 89 -13.86 14.04 -6.88
N HIS A 90 -13.67 14.91 -5.87
CA HIS A 90 -14.28 16.24 -5.80
C HIS A 90 -13.36 17.36 -6.29
N GLY A 91 -12.25 17.02 -6.96
CA GLY A 91 -11.33 18.00 -7.48
C GLY A 91 -12.06 19.05 -8.32
N THR A 92 -12.25 20.25 -7.78
CA THR A 92 -12.56 21.46 -8.54
C THR A 92 -11.32 22.35 -8.51
N ARG A 93 -11.23 23.34 -9.41
CA ARG A 93 -10.08 24.24 -9.58
C ARG A 93 -9.62 24.97 -8.29
N HIS A 94 -10.38 24.90 -7.19
CA HIS A 94 -10.16 25.68 -5.96
C HIS A 94 -10.00 24.85 -4.66
N CYS A 95 -9.95 23.52 -4.72
CA CYS A 95 -9.78 22.69 -3.52
C CYS A 95 -8.31 22.35 -3.24
N ASN A 96 -7.68 23.13 -2.36
CA ASN A 96 -6.36 22.79 -1.79
C ASN A 96 -6.50 21.75 -0.67
N ILE A 97 -5.43 21.02 -0.36
CA ILE A 97 -5.36 20.04 0.74
C ILE A 97 -5.91 20.63 2.05
N MET A 98 -5.49 21.86 2.40
CA MET A 98 -5.93 22.55 3.62
C MET A 98 -7.42 22.92 3.59
N SER A 99 -7.94 23.31 2.41
CA SER A 99 -9.37 23.61 2.24
C SER A 99 -10.22 22.36 2.40
N CYS A 100 -9.76 21.23 1.83
CA CYS A 100 -10.40 19.92 1.97
C CYS A 100 -10.40 19.45 3.43
N PHE A 101 -9.25 19.54 4.11
CA PHE A 101 -9.14 19.20 5.53
C PHE A 101 -10.07 20.05 6.40
N ARG A 102 -10.10 21.37 6.20
CA ARG A 102 -10.99 22.29 6.92
C ARG A 102 -12.47 21.99 6.65
N TYR A 103 -12.81 21.64 5.41
CA TYR A 103 -14.17 21.23 5.05
C TYR A 103 -14.60 19.96 5.80
N MET A 104 -13.76 18.92 5.80
CA MET A 104 -14.03 17.65 6.50
C MET A 104 -14.22 17.87 8.01
N LEU A 105 -13.37 18.70 8.63
CA LEU A 105 -13.48 19.04 10.04
C LEU A 105 -14.79 19.78 10.36
N ARG A 106 -15.23 20.70 9.50
CA ARG A 106 -16.50 21.43 9.68
C ARG A 106 -17.72 20.53 9.45
N GLU A 107 -17.63 19.58 8.53
CA GLU A 107 -18.73 18.71 8.13
C GLU A 107 -19.02 17.57 9.11
N GLY A 108 -17.99 16.98 9.72
CA GLY A 108 -18.16 15.81 10.60
C GLY A 108 -17.21 15.76 11.78
N GLY A 109 -16.51 16.85 12.09
CA GLY A 109 -15.53 16.90 13.19
C GLY A 109 -14.28 16.07 12.93
N ILE A 110 -13.49 15.89 13.99
CA ILE A 110 -12.21 15.17 13.95
C ILE A 110 -12.40 13.69 13.60
N SER A 111 -13.41 13.04 14.19
CA SER A 111 -13.70 11.62 13.94
C SER A 111 -14.02 11.33 12.46
N SER A 112 -14.51 12.33 11.71
CA SER A 112 -14.78 12.15 10.29
C SER A 112 -13.52 11.76 9.49
N LEU A 113 -12.32 12.20 9.89
CA LEU A 113 -11.07 11.94 9.17
C LEU A 113 -10.77 10.44 9.02
N TRP A 114 -11.29 9.59 9.92
CA TRP A 114 -11.12 8.14 9.91
C TRP A 114 -12.26 7.38 9.22
N ARG A 115 -13.17 8.07 8.51
CA ARG A 115 -14.23 7.40 7.74
C ARG A 115 -13.64 6.46 6.69
N GLY A 116 -14.09 5.21 6.71
CA GLY A 116 -13.58 4.15 5.83
C GLY A 116 -12.34 3.42 6.38
N ASN A 117 -11.66 3.94 7.42
CA ASN A 117 -10.46 3.30 7.98
C ASN A 117 -10.74 1.90 8.55
N GLY A 118 -11.93 1.68 9.14
CA GLY A 118 -12.33 0.35 9.63
C GLY A 118 -12.25 -0.73 8.56
N ILE A 119 -12.66 -0.41 7.32
CA ILE A 119 -12.54 -1.34 6.18
C ILE A 119 -11.08 -1.48 5.74
N ASN A 120 -10.33 -0.39 5.77
CA ASN A 120 -8.91 -0.38 5.41
C ASN A 120 -8.08 -1.30 6.34
N VAL A 121 -8.46 -1.41 7.62
CA VAL A 121 -7.85 -2.32 8.59
C VAL A 121 -8.43 -3.74 8.47
N LEU A 122 -9.75 -3.87 8.28
CA LEU A 122 -10.40 -5.17 8.15
C LEU A 122 -9.88 -5.96 6.94
N LYS A 123 -9.63 -5.28 5.81
CA LYS A 123 -9.23 -5.96 4.57
C LYS A 123 -7.82 -6.55 4.61
N ILE A 124 -6.95 -6.11 5.53
CA ILE A 124 -5.54 -6.51 5.58
C ILE A 124 -5.40 -8.04 5.68
N GLY A 125 -6.06 -8.64 6.68
CA GLY A 125 -5.96 -10.08 6.93
C GLY A 125 -6.43 -10.91 5.73
N PRO A 126 -7.69 -10.73 5.25
CA PRO A 126 -8.21 -11.43 4.09
C PRO A 126 -7.38 -11.21 2.82
N GLU A 127 -6.93 -9.99 2.56
CA GLU A 127 -6.13 -9.65 1.37
C GLU A 127 -4.79 -10.38 1.36
N THR A 128 -4.09 -10.38 2.50
CA THR A 128 -2.84 -11.10 2.67
C THR A 128 -3.06 -12.62 2.56
N ALA A 129 -4.06 -13.18 3.24
CA ALA A 129 -4.33 -14.62 3.22
C ALA A 129 -4.67 -15.13 1.81
N LEU A 130 -5.55 -14.43 1.09
CA LEU A 130 -5.93 -14.79 -0.28
C LEU A 130 -4.76 -14.67 -1.24
N LYS A 131 -3.92 -13.65 -1.10
CA LYS A 131 -2.74 -13.46 -1.93
C LYS A 131 -1.73 -14.59 -1.75
N PHE A 132 -1.41 -14.95 -0.50
CA PHE A 132 -0.52 -16.07 -0.21
C PHE A 132 -1.07 -17.40 -0.73
N MET A 133 -2.36 -17.67 -0.48
CA MET A 133 -3.00 -18.88 -0.96
C MET A 133 -2.97 -18.97 -2.48
N ALA A 134 -3.33 -17.89 -3.19
CA ALA A 134 -3.31 -17.86 -4.65
C ALA A 134 -1.89 -18.00 -5.20
N TYR A 135 -0.90 -17.35 -4.57
CA TYR A 135 0.50 -17.44 -4.99
C TYR A 135 1.04 -18.86 -4.89
N GLU A 136 0.78 -19.55 -3.78
CA GLU A 136 1.22 -20.92 -3.58
C GLU A 136 0.58 -21.88 -4.59
N GLN A 137 -0.70 -21.71 -4.90
CA GLN A 137 -1.39 -22.53 -5.91
C GLN A 137 -0.85 -22.30 -7.33
N VAL A 138 -0.65 -21.04 -7.73
CA VAL A 138 -0.08 -20.71 -9.04
C VAL A 138 1.37 -21.20 -9.15
N LYS A 139 2.14 -21.06 -8.08
CA LYS A 139 3.52 -21.56 -7.98
C LYS A 139 3.57 -23.08 -8.14
N ARG A 140 2.71 -23.83 -7.45
CA ARG A 140 2.60 -25.30 -7.60
C ARG A 140 2.24 -25.70 -9.02
N ALA A 141 1.29 -24.99 -9.64
CA ALA A 141 0.92 -25.24 -11.04
C ALA A 141 2.09 -25.01 -12.01
N ILE A 142 2.91 -23.97 -11.80
CA ILE A 142 4.09 -23.69 -12.64
C ILE A 142 5.22 -24.72 -12.41
N LYS A 143 5.40 -25.17 -11.17
CA LYS A 143 6.47 -26.13 -10.82
C LYS A 143 6.17 -27.57 -11.25
N ALA A 144 4.91 -27.92 -11.52
CA ALA A 144 4.49 -29.24 -12.00
C ALA A 144 5.19 -30.41 -11.26
N ASP A 145 5.08 -30.43 -9.93
CA ASP A 145 5.69 -31.40 -9.00
C ASP A 145 7.22 -31.39 -8.83
N ASN A 146 7.96 -30.48 -9.48
CA ASN A 146 9.38 -30.31 -9.19
C ASN A 146 9.60 -29.27 -8.08
N GLU A 147 9.45 -29.68 -6.81
CA GLU A 147 9.59 -28.79 -5.64
C GLU A 147 10.96 -28.10 -5.54
N MET A 148 12.01 -28.77 -6.05
CA MET A 148 13.41 -28.31 -6.01
C MET A 148 13.72 -27.23 -7.06
N ARG A 149 12.84 -27.01 -8.04
CA ARG A 149 13.04 -25.97 -9.07
C ARG A 149 12.80 -24.58 -8.48
N GLU A 150 13.78 -23.69 -8.62
CA GLU A 150 13.57 -22.26 -8.36
C GLU A 150 12.84 -21.60 -9.53
N LEU A 151 11.89 -20.71 -9.24
CA LEU A 151 11.19 -19.96 -10.29
C LEU A 151 12.12 -18.88 -10.83
N GLY A 152 12.16 -18.74 -12.16
CA GLY A 152 12.81 -17.59 -12.81
C GLY A 152 12.05 -16.29 -12.52
N LEU A 153 12.70 -15.15 -12.77
CA LEU A 153 12.12 -13.83 -12.56
C LEU A 153 10.74 -13.67 -13.23
N TYR A 154 10.62 -14.04 -14.51
CA TYR A 154 9.37 -13.96 -15.26
C TYR A 154 8.27 -14.87 -14.70
N GLU A 155 8.64 -16.06 -14.22
CA GLU A 155 7.69 -16.99 -13.62
C GLU A 155 7.19 -16.48 -12.27
N ARG A 156 8.08 -15.88 -11.45
CA ARG A 156 7.70 -15.20 -10.20
C ARG A 156 6.80 -14.01 -10.46
N PHE A 157 7.09 -13.22 -11.50
CA PHE A 157 6.27 -12.10 -11.94
C PHE A 157 4.88 -12.58 -12.35
N CYS A 158 4.77 -13.57 -13.25
CA CYS A 158 3.49 -14.14 -13.67
C CYS A 158 2.71 -14.74 -12.50
N ALA A 159 3.37 -15.50 -11.62
CA ALA A 159 2.74 -16.05 -10.43
C ALA A 159 2.24 -14.96 -9.49
N GLY A 160 3.05 -13.91 -9.27
CA GLY A 160 2.70 -12.75 -8.46
C GLY A 160 1.53 -11.96 -9.04
N SER A 161 1.52 -11.70 -10.35
CA SER A 161 0.45 -10.98 -11.04
C SER A 161 -0.87 -11.76 -11.03
N MET A 162 -0.83 -13.09 -11.27
CA MET A 162 -2.03 -13.93 -11.20
C MET A 162 -2.58 -14.01 -9.77
N ALA A 163 -1.71 -14.22 -8.78
CA ALA A 163 -2.10 -14.26 -7.37
C ALA A 163 -2.66 -12.91 -6.89
N GLY A 164 -2.01 -11.82 -7.30
CA GLY A 164 -2.47 -10.46 -7.06
C GLY A 164 -3.84 -10.23 -7.69
N GLY A 165 -4.03 -10.61 -8.96
CA GLY A 165 -5.33 -10.53 -9.65
C GLY A 165 -6.44 -11.29 -8.92
N ILE A 166 -6.20 -12.55 -8.54
CA ILE A 166 -7.18 -13.40 -7.84
C ILE A 166 -7.56 -12.80 -6.48
N SER A 167 -6.56 -12.44 -5.66
CA SER A 167 -6.80 -11.82 -4.35
C SER A 167 -7.57 -10.51 -4.51
N GLN A 168 -7.15 -9.69 -5.48
CA GLN A 168 -7.80 -8.42 -5.77
C GLN A 168 -9.25 -8.59 -6.20
N SER A 169 -9.58 -9.58 -7.05
CA SER A 169 -10.98 -9.86 -7.44
C SER A 169 -11.88 -10.17 -6.24
N ALA A 170 -11.35 -10.88 -5.25
CA ALA A 170 -12.08 -11.26 -4.04
C ALA A 170 -12.21 -10.10 -3.04
N ILE A 171 -11.17 -9.26 -2.91
CA ILE A 171 -11.14 -8.11 -1.99
C ILE A 171 -11.82 -6.87 -2.56
N TYR A 172 -11.99 -6.79 -3.88
CA TYR A 172 -12.51 -5.62 -4.58
C TYR A 172 -13.81 -5.02 -3.99
N PRO A 173 -14.81 -5.81 -3.57
CA PRO A 173 -16.02 -5.28 -2.93
C PRO A 173 -15.75 -4.45 -1.67
N LEU A 174 -14.77 -4.87 -0.86
CA LEU A 174 -14.36 -4.13 0.34
C LEU A 174 -13.67 -2.81 -0.04
N GLU A 175 -12.91 -2.77 -1.13
CA GLU A 175 -12.29 -1.54 -1.60
C GLU A 175 -13.31 -0.52 -2.07
N VAL A 176 -14.31 -0.94 -2.84
CA VAL A 176 -15.40 -0.04 -3.26
C VAL A 176 -16.16 0.48 -2.05
N LEU A 177 -16.44 -0.39 -1.08
CA LEU A 177 -17.09 0.00 0.17
C LEU A 177 -16.24 1.01 0.97
N LYS A 178 -14.92 0.81 1.04
CA LYS A 178 -13.96 1.75 1.65
C LYS A 178 -14.07 3.12 0.98
N THR A 179 -13.92 3.18 -0.35
CA THR A 179 -13.92 4.43 -1.11
C THR A 179 -15.23 5.20 -0.91
N ARG A 180 -16.37 4.51 -0.96
CA ARG A 180 -17.68 5.14 -0.73
C ARG A 180 -17.86 5.63 0.71
N LEU A 181 -17.42 4.84 1.70
CA LEU A 181 -17.46 5.29 3.10
C LEU A 181 -16.53 6.48 3.38
N ALA A 182 -15.41 6.60 2.68
CA ALA A 182 -14.48 7.73 2.83
C ALA A 182 -15.10 9.05 2.31
N LEU A 183 -15.92 8.94 1.25
CA LEU A 183 -16.56 10.07 0.57
C LEU A 183 -17.94 10.45 1.13
N ARG A 184 -18.54 9.61 1.97
CA ARG A 184 -19.87 9.84 2.55
C ARG A 184 -19.97 11.14 3.35
N LYS A 185 -21.18 11.70 3.35
CA LYS A 185 -21.54 12.79 4.27
C LYS A 185 -21.97 12.26 5.65
N THR A 186 -21.89 13.12 6.66
CA THR A 186 -22.34 12.83 8.03
C THR A 186 -23.81 12.43 8.01
N GLY A 187 -24.14 11.25 8.56
CA GLY A 187 -25.51 10.75 8.64
C GLY A 187 -26.01 9.92 7.44
N GLU A 188 -25.22 9.75 6.38
CA GLU A 188 -25.65 8.99 5.19
C GLU A 188 -25.71 7.45 5.44
N PHE A 189 -24.82 6.94 6.29
CA PHE A 189 -24.75 5.53 6.67
C PHE A 189 -24.53 5.36 8.18
N ASN A 190 -25.31 4.47 8.80
CA ASN A 190 -25.19 4.16 10.24
C ASN A 190 -24.03 3.21 10.56
N GLY A 191 -23.43 2.58 9.55
CA GLY A 191 -22.30 1.66 9.71
C GLY A 191 -21.87 1.00 8.39
N MET A 192 -20.86 0.13 8.47
CA MET A 192 -20.33 -0.60 7.29
C MET A 192 -21.39 -1.52 6.66
N VAL A 193 -22.17 -2.22 7.48
CA VAL A 193 -23.23 -3.14 7.02
C VAL A 193 -24.40 -2.36 6.41
N ASP A 194 -24.80 -1.24 7.02
CA ASP A 194 -25.84 -0.36 6.45
C ASP A 194 -25.41 0.20 5.09
N ALA A 195 -24.15 0.62 4.95
CA ALA A 195 -23.59 1.06 3.68
C ALA A 195 -23.60 -0.05 2.63
N ALA A 196 -23.15 -1.25 2.97
CA ALA A 196 -23.18 -2.39 2.05
C ALA A 196 -24.62 -2.71 1.60
N LYS A 197 -25.58 -2.70 2.53
CA LYS A 197 -27.00 -2.98 2.23
C LYS A 197 -27.62 -1.92 1.33
N LYS A 198 -27.36 -0.63 1.57
CA LYS A 198 -27.85 0.48 0.73
C LYS A 198 -27.21 0.45 -0.67
N ILE A 199 -25.90 0.21 -0.75
CA ILE A 199 -25.19 0.06 -2.03
C ILE A 199 -25.77 -1.10 -2.84
N TYR A 200 -26.01 -2.25 -2.19
CA TYR A 200 -26.61 -3.40 -2.83
C TYR A 200 -28.03 -3.10 -3.33
N ARG A 201 -28.85 -2.40 -2.55
CA ARG A 201 -30.20 -1.99 -2.96
C ARG A 201 -30.22 -1.02 -4.14
N GLN A 202 -29.21 -0.17 -4.29
CA GLN A 202 -29.16 0.86 -5.34
C GLN A 202 -28.61 0.35 -6.68
N GLY A 203 -27.68 -0.62 -6.68
CA GLY A 203 -27.01 -1.05 -7.91
C GLY A 203 -26.59 -2.52 -7.96
N GLY A 204 -27.07 -3.33 -7.02
CA GLY A 204 -26.76 -4.76 -6.93
C GLY A 204 -25.27 -5.07 -6.78
N LEU A 205 -24.89 -6.29 -7.16
CA LEU A 205 -23.49 -6.76 -7.10
C LEU A 205 -22.56 -5.97 -8.04
N LYS A 206 -23.05 -5.53 -9.20
CA LYS A 206 -22.25 -4.75 -10.16
C LYS A 206 -21.70 -3.45 -9.55
N SER A 207 -22.42 -2.86 -8.59
CA SER A 207 -21.99 -1.64 -7.89
C SER A 207 -20.66 -1.84 -7.13
N PHE A 208 -20.45 -3.04 -6.57
CA PHE A 208 -19.23 -3.39 -5.82
C PHE A 208 -18.01 -3.67 -6.71
N TYR A 209 -18.19 -3.79 -8.03
CA TYR A 209 -17.12 -4.03 -8.99
C TYR A 209 -16.85 -2.83 -9.92
N ARG A 210 -17.38 -1.64 -9.59
CA ARG A 210 -17.07 -0.43 -10.37
C ARG A 210 -15.59 -0.05 -10.26
N GLY A 211 -14.99 0.28 -11.39
CA GLY A 211 -13.56 0.59 -11.48
C GLY A 211 -12.64 -0.64 -11.56
N TYR A 212 -13.18 -1.85 -11.61
CA TYR A 212 -12.37 -3.07 -11.63
C TYR A 212 -11.48 -3.19 -12.88
N VAL A 213 -12.00 -2.80 -14.05
CA VAL A 213 -11.23 -2.80 -15.30
C VAL A 213 -10.02 -1.85 -15.25
N PRO A 214 -10.17 -0.54 -14.94
CA PRO A 214 -9.01 0.34 -14.81
C PRO A 214 -8.08 -0.08 -13.66
N ASN A 215 -8.59 -0.75 -12.62
CA ASN A 215 -7.75 -1.35 -11.60
C ASN A 215 -6.81 -2.42 -12.18
N LEU A 216 -7.35 -3.44 -12.85
CA LEU A 216 -6.54 -4.51 -13.45
C LEU A 216 -5.58 -3.98 -14.52
N ILE A 217 -6.06 -3.09 -15.39
CA ILE A 217 -5.23 -2.47 -16.42
C ILE A 217 -4.15 -1.59 -15.78
N GLY A 218 -4.37 -0.99 -14.61
CA GLY A 218 -3.38 -0.17 -13.91
C GLY A 218 -2.25 -0.96 -13.24
N ILE A 219 -2.51 -2.22 -12.85
CA ILE A 219 -1.50 -3.07 -12.19
C ILE A 219 -0.36 -3.42 -13.13
N LEU A 220 -0.65 -3.75 -14.40
CA LEU A 220 0.36 -4.21 -15.36
C LEU A 220 1.38 -3.14 -15.74
N PRO A 221 1.01 -1.90 -16.12
CA PRO A 221 1.94 -0.81 -16.39
C PRO A 221 2.76 -0.44 -15.15
N TYR A 222 2.15 -0.44 -13.97
CA TYR A 222 2.86 -0.16 -12.72
C TYR A 222 3.98 -1.17 -12.51
N ALA A 223 3.64 -2.46 -12.50
CA ALA A 223 4.60 -3.54 -12.25
C ALA A 223 5.64 -3.67 -13.37
N GLY A 224 5.23 -3.47 -14.63
CA GLY A 224 6.14 -3.53 -15.78
C GLY A 224 7.15 -2.39 -15.80
N ILE A 225 6.73 -1.15 -15.51
CA ILE A 225 7.60 0.02 -15.46
C ILE A 225 8.52 -0.06 -14.24
N ASP A 226 7.99 -0.44 -13.08
CA ASP A 226 8.79 -0.64 -11.88
C ASP A 226 9.92 -1.66 -12.13
N LEU A 227 9.59 -2.84 -12.66
CA LEU A 227 10.58 -3.86 -12.99
C LEU A 227 11.59 -3.35 -14.03
N ALA A 228 11.12 -2.77 -15.14
CA ALA A 228 12.01 -2.32 -16.21
C ALA A 228 12.97 -1.22 -15.76
N VAL A 229 12.49 -0.24 -14.99
CA VAL A 229 13.32 0.86 -14.46
C VAL A 229 14.29 0.32 -13.41
N TYR A 230 13.83 -0.53 -12.50
CA TYR A 230 14.68 -1.15 -11.49
C TYR A 230 15.84 -1.93 -12.13
N GLU A 231 15.53 -2.82 -13.07
CA GLU A 231 16.54 -3.63 -13.76
C GLU A 231 17.48 -2.77 -14.59
N THR A 232 16.97 -1.76 -15.29
CA THR A 232 17.82 -0.86 -16.08
C THR A 232 18.82 -0.11 -15.20
N LEU A 233 18.35 0.47 -14.08
CA LEU A 233 19.21 1.19 -13.15
C LEU A 233 20.23 0.28 -12.47
N LYS A 234 19.78 -0.90 -12.02
CA LYS A 234 20.65 -1.90 -11.39
C LYS A 234 21.71 -2.43 -12.37
N ASN A 235 21.31 -2.77 -13.60
CA ASN A 235 22.23 -3.26 -14.63
C ASN A 235 23.20 -2.17 -15.09
N ASN A 236 22.79 -0.91 -15.15
CA ASN A 236 23.69 0.20 -15.44
C ASN A 236 24.76 0.34 -14.34
N TYR A 237 24.36 0.26 -13.07
CA TYR A 237 25.31 0.30 -11.94
C TYR A 237 26.32 -0.87 -11.98
N LEU A 238 25.83 -2.09 -12.21
CA LEU A 238 26.65 -3.31 -12.32
C LEU A 238 27.55 -3.35 -13.56
N ARG A 239 27.30 -2.49 -14.58
CA ARG A 239 28.19 -2.33 -15.73
C ARG A 239 29.36 -1.39 -15.43
N THR A 240 29.16 -0.44 -14.52
CA THR A 240 30.18 0.54 -14.14
C THR A 240 31.07 0.05 -12.99
N HIS A 241 30.60 -0.94 -12.20
CA HIS A 241 31.34 -1.56 -11.09
C HIS A 241 31.65 -3.04 -11.38
N ASP A 242 32.60 -3.61 -10.64
CA ASP A 242 33.03 -4.99 -10.84
C ASP A 242 31.89 -5.98 -10.52
N LYS A 243 31.64 -6.97 -11.41
CA LYS A 243 30.46 -7.87 -11.33
C LYS A 243 30.43 -8.75 -10.07
N LYS A 244 31.53 -8.80 -9.33
CA LYS A 244 31.68 -9.60 -8.10
C LYS A 244 31.20 -8.87 -6.84
N GLU A 245 31.05 -7.54 -6.87
CA GLU A 245 30.52 -6.78 -5.74
C GLU A 245 29.01 -6.64 -5.84
N GLN A 246 28.30 -7.02 -4.78
CA GLN A 246 26.87 -6.75 -4.70
C GLN A 246 26.66 -5.23 -4.54
N PRO A 247 25.65 -4.65 -5.22
CA PRO A 247 25.39 -3.23 -5.12
C PRO A 247 25.10 -2.86 -3.66
N PRO A 248 25.71 -1.79 -3.14
CA PRO A 248 25.44 -1.32 -1.79
C PRO A 248 23.95 -0.96 -1.69
N PHE A 249 23.36 -1.21 -0.54
CA PHE A 249 21.92 -1.13 -0.40
C PHE A 249 21.36 0.27 -0.71
N TRP A 250 22.10 1.36 -0.48
CA TRP A 250 21.65 2.72 -0.81
C TRP A 250 21.36 2.87 -2.31
N ILE A 251 22.10 2.13 -3.15
CA ILE A 251 21.87 2.08 -4.59
C ILE A 251 20.62 1.26 -4.89
N LEU A 252 20.46 0.10 -4.26
CA LEU A 252 19.24 -0.71 -4.40
C LEU A 252 17.99 0.07 -3.96
N LEU A 253 18.12 0.86 -2.90
CA LEU A 253 17.10 1.79 -2.42
C LEU A 253 16.78 2.84 -3.48
N LEU A 254 17.79 3.53 -3.99
CA LEU A 254 17.58 4.57 -4.98
C LEU A 254 16.94 3.99 -6.25
N CYS A 255 17.38 2.81 -6.68
CA CYS A 255 16.79 2.09 -7.81
C CYS A 255 15.31 1.77 -7.56
N GLY A 256 14.99 1.18 -6.41
CA GLY A 256 13.61 0.80 -6.05
C GLY A 256 12.68 1.99 -5.86
N THR A 257 13.13 3.02 -5.14
CA THR A 257 12.34 4.24 -4.93
C THR A 257 12.09 5.00 -6.23
N THR A 258 13.10 5.08 -7.10
CA THR A 258 12.96 5.72 -8.42
C THR A 258 12.04 4.90 -9.33
N SER A 259 12.18 3.58 -9.36
CA SER A 259 11.35 2.71 -10.19
C SER A 259 9.89 2.73 -9.77
N SER A 260 9.62 2.63 -8.46
CA SER A 260 8.26 2.62 -7.94
C SER A 260 7.59 3.98 -8.11
N THR A 261 8.34 5.08 -7.94
CA THR A 261 7.83 6.44 -8.21
C THR A 261 7.50 6.61 -9.69
N ALA A 262 8.37 6.15 -10.60
CA ALA A 262 8.11 6.21 -12.04
C ALA A 262 6.88 5.38 -12.42
N GLY A 263 6.78 4.14 -11.93
CA GLY A 263 5.61 3.28 -12.15
C GLY A 263 4.33 3.90 -11.62
N GLN A 264 4.37 4.50 -10.43
CA GLN A 264 3.22 5.17 -9.82
C GLN A 264 2.80 6.39 -10.63
N VAL A 265 3.72 7.26 -11.05
CA VAL A 265 3.42 8.44 -11.88
C VAL A 265 2.80 8.02 -13.21
N CYS A 266 3.38 7.04 -13.90
CA CYS A 266 2.86 6.56 -15.18
C CYS A 266 1.46 5.93 -15.07
N SER A 267 1.20 5.20 -13.98
CA SER A 267 -0.07 4.48 -13.78
C SER A 267 -1.12 5.31 -13.03
N TYR A 268 -0.74 6.50 -12.54
CA TYR A 268 -1.61 7.35 -11.73
C TYR A 268 -2.92 7.75 -12.42
N PRO A 269 -2.96 8.08 -13.73
CA PRO A 269 -4.22 8.39 -14.42
C PRO A 269 -5.25 7.26 -14.32
N LEU A 270 -4.82 5.99 -14.38
CA LEU A 270 -5.70 4.84 -14.23
C LEU A 270 -6.17 4.67 -12.79
N ALA A 271 -5.30 4.92 -11.81
CA ALA A 271 -5.65 4.92 -10.39
C ALA A 271 -6.70 6.02 -10.06
N LEU A 272 -6.58 7.19 -10.68
CA LEU A 272 -7.57 8.26 -10.55
C LEU A 272 -8.93 7.84 -11.14
N VAL A 273 -8.94 7.31 -12.37
CA VAL A 273 -10.17 6.86 -13.03
C VAL A 273 -10.84 5.72 -12.24
N ARG A 274 -10.05 4.77 -11.71
CA ARG A 274 -10.54 3.74 -10.78
C ARG A 274 -11.25 4.39 -9.60
N THR A 275 -10.61 5.33 -8.91
CA THR A 275 -11.18 5.96 -7.70
C THR A 275 -12.48 6.71 -7.99
N ARG A 276 -12.55 7.44 -9.12
CA ARG A 276 -13.80 8.11 -9.54
C ARG A 276 -14.93 7.13 -9.81
N LEU A 277 -14.66 6.05 -10.55
CA LEU A 277 -15.66 5.03 -10.82
C LEU A 277 -16.13 4.30 -9.54
N GLN A 278 -15.23 4.07 -8.58
CA GLN A 278 -15.59 3.46 -7.29
C GLN A 278 -16.50 4.36 -6.44
N ALA A 279 -16.33 5.68 -6.54
CA ALA A 279 -17.10 6.67 -5.80
C ALA A 279 -18.56 6.79 -6.26
N GLU A 280 -18.85 6.47 -7.52
CA GLU A 280 -20.20 6.60 -8.07
C GLU A 280 -21.18 5.58 -7.49
N VAL A 281 -22.37 6.03 -7.12
CA VAL A 281 -23.38 5.23 -6.41
C VAL A 281 -24.51 4.74 -7.33
N ALA A 282 -24.81 5.43 -8.43
CA ALA A 282 -25.93 5.12 -9.31
C ALA A 282 -25.52 5.04 -10.81
N PRO A 283 -26.25 4.27 -11.64
CA PRO A 283 -26.05 4.23 -13.09
C PRO A 283 -26.91 5.32 -13.74
N ASP A 284 -26.49 6.58 -13.65
CA ASP A 284 -27.10 7.63 -14.46
C ASP A 284 -26.22 7.84 -15.70
N ASN A 285 -26.70 7.34 -16.84
CA ASN A 285 -26.23 7.56 -18.22
C ASN A 285 -24.82 7.08 -18.66
N SER A 286 -24.68 7.01 -19.99
CA SER A 286 -23.62 6.41 -20.83
C SER A 286 -22.17 6.93 -20.65
N LEU A 287 -21.92 7.78 -19.65
CA LEU A 287 -20.61 8.35 -19.31
C LEU A 287 -19.79 7.49 -18.34
N ASN A 288 -20.40 6.45 -17.75
CA ASN A 288 -19.83 5.61 -16.68
C ASN A 288 -18.86 4.53 -17.18
N THR A 289 -18.22 4.76 -18.33
CA THR A 289 -17.15 3.91 -18.86
C THR A 289 -15.81 4.52 -18.50
N MET A 290 -14.78 3.70 -18.28
CA MET A 290 -13.40 4.16 -18.05
C MET A 290 -12.98 5.28 -19.03
N MET A 291 -13.28 5.12 -20.31
CA MET A 291 -12.98 6.11 -21.35
C MET A 291 -13.79 7.42 -21.20
N GLY A 292 -15.04 7.32 -20.75
CA GLY A 292 -15.90 8.47 -20.49
C GLY A 292 -15.35 9.33 -19.35
N VAL A 293 -15.03 8.70 -18.22
CA VAL A 293 -14.42 9.37 -17.07
C VAL A 293 -13.06 9.98 -17.42
N PHE A 294 -12.21 9.23 -18.15
CA PHE A 294 -10.91 9.76 -18.59
C PHE A 294 -11.06 10.99 -19.50
N LYS A 295 -11.96 10.94 -20.50
CA LYS A 295 -12.23 12.05 -21.42
C LYS A 295 -12.86 13.25 -20.70
N ASP A 296 -13.73 13.02 -19.72
CA ASP A 296 -14.32 14.07 -18.90
C ASP A 296 -13.24 14.81 -18.08
N ILE A 297 -12.35 14.07 -17.40
CA ILE A 297 -11.23 14.67 -16.67
C ILE A 297 -10.34 15.46 -17.61
N TYR A 298 -9.96 14.86 -18.74
CA TYR A 298 -9.05 15.49 -19.70
C TYR A 298 -9.66 16.78 -20.29
N SER A 299 -10.95 16.78 -20.63
CA SER A 299 -11.62 17.94 -21.21
C SER A 299 -11.89 19.06 -20.21
N ARG A 300 -12.29 18.74 -18.97
CA ARG A 300 -12.63 19.75 -17.94
C ARG A 300 -11.42 20.28 -17.17
N GLU A 301 -10.46 19.41 -16.88
CA GLU A 301 -9.37 19.69 -15.94
C GLU A 301 -7.98 19.67 -16.61
N GLY A 302 -7.89 19.14 -17.83
CA GLY A 302 -6.63 18.94 -18.53
C GLY A 302 -5.75 17.86 -17.91
N ILE A 303 -4.50 17.80 -18.36
CA ILE A 303 -3.51 16.80 -17.90
C ILE A 303 -3.25 16.92 -16.40
N ARG A 304 -3.26 18.13 -15.82
CA ARG A 304 -3.07 18.34 -14.38
C ARG A 304 -4.18 17.71 -13.54
N GLY A 305 -5.40 17.58 -14.08
CA GLY A 305 -6.51 16.89 -13.43
C GLY A 305 -6.21 15.40 -13.18
N LEU A 306 -5.53 14.75 -14.13
CA LEU A 306 -5.18 13.32 -14.05
C LEU A 306 -4.26 12.97 -12.89
N TYR A 307 -3.54 13.94 -12.32
CA TYR A 307 -2.58 13.76 -11.22
C TYR A 307 -3.08 14.27 -9.86
N ARG A 308 -4.40 14.53 -9.72
CA ARG A 308 -4.96 14.98 -8.44
C ARG A 308 -4.88 13.93 -7.36
N GLY A 309 -4.50 14.36 -6.16
CA GLY A 309 -4.25 13.46 -5.02
C GLY A 309 -2.84 12.87 -4.98
N LEU A 310 -1.98 13.15 -5.96
CA LEU A 310 -0.61 12.62 -5.98
C LEU A 310 0.22 13.18 -4.82
N THR A 311 0.06 14.47 -4.49
CA THR A 311 0.74 15.09 -3.35
C THR A 311 0.40 14.44 -2.00
N PRO A 312 -0.88 14.32 -1.58
CA PRO A 312 -1.19 13.62 -0.34
C PRO A 312 -0.81 12.13 -0.39
N ASN A 313 -0.76 11.53 -1.59
CA ASN A 313 -0.25 10.17 -1.76
C ASN A 313 1.23 10.07 -1.38
N PHE A 314 2.09 10.96 -1.88
CA PHE A 314 3.50 10.97 -1.48
C PHE A 314 3.70 11.36 -0.02
N LEU A 315 2.93 12.33 0.49
CA LEU A 315 3.00 12.74 1.89
C LEU A 315 2.63 11.62 2.87
N LYS A 316 1.74 10.69 2.48
CA LYS A 316 1.38 9.55 3.35
C LYS A 316 2.43 8.44 3.38
N VAL A 317 3.25 8.29 2.34
CA VAL A 317 4.18 7.15 2.19
C VAL A 317 5.21 7.14 3.31
N ALA A 318 5.95 8.24 3.48
CA ALA A 318 7.01 8.31 4.48
C ALA A 318 6.52 8.01 5.91
N PRO A 319 5.45 8.65 6.43
CA PRO A 319 4.87 8.30 7.73
C PRO A 319 4.31 6.88 7.81
N ALA A 320 3.68 6.37 6.74
CA ALA A 320 3.10 5.03 6.74
C ALA A 320 4.17 3.96 6.95
N VAL A 321 5.25 4.02 6.18
CA VAL A 321 6.36 3.07 6.32
C VAL A 321 7.01 3.27 7.69
N SER A 322 7.21 4.54 8.10
CA SER A 322 7.84 4.92 9.38
C SER A 322 7.21 4.23 10.57
N ILE A 323 5.89 4.41 10.68
CA ILE A 323 5.11 3.89 11.80
C ILE A 323 5.00 2.38 11.74
N SER A 324 4.83 1.81 10.54
CA SER A 324 4.70 0.35 10.38
C SER A 324 5.94 -0.37 10.90
N TYR A 325 7.13 0.12 10.57
CA TYR A 325 8.37 -0.51 11.03
C TYR A 325 8.55 -0.43 12.54
N VAL A 326 8.41 0.76 13.13
CA VAL A 326 8.59 0.96 14.58
C VAL A 326 7.63 0.05 15.35
N VAL A 327 6.37 -0.02 14.91
CA VAL A 327 5.37 -0.90 15.51
C VAL A 327 5.73 -2.38 15.29
N TYR A 328 6.17 -2.75 14.08
CA TYR A 328 6.58 -4.12 13.78
C TYR A 328 7.74 -4.56 14.67
N GLU A 329 8.79 -3.73 14.80
CA GLU A 329 9.99 -4.04 15.57
C GLU A 329 9.67 -4.19 17.06
N HIS A 330 8.92 -3.25 17.64
CA HIS A 330 8.49 -3.36 19.04
C HIS A 330 7.62 -4.59 19.30
N LEU A 331 6.66 -4.90 18.41
CA LEU A 331 5.79 -6.06 18.57
C LEU A 331 6.55 -7.36 18.39
N ARG A 332 7.47 -7.41 17.44
CA ARG A 332 8.32 -8.55 17.19
C ARG A 332 9.21 -8.86 18.39
N GLN A 333 9.84 -7.83 18.96
CA GLN A 333 10.63 -7.94 20.20
C GLN A 333 9.77 -8.38 21.39
N ALA A 334 8.58 -7.78 21.55
CA ALA A 334 7.63 -8.15 22.62
C ALA A 334 7.13 -9.61 22.50
N LEU A 335 6.97 -10.11 21.27
CA LEU A 335 6.60 -11.50 20.99
C LEU A 335 7.80 -12.47 21.05
N GLY A 336 8.98 -11.99 21.43
CA GLY A 336 10.18 -12.81 21.65
C GLY A 336 10.80 -13.35 20.37
N VAL A 337 10.66 -12.65 19.26
CA VAL A 337 11.18 -13.05 17.95
C VAL A 337 12.43 -12.22 17.64
N ASN A 338 13.53 -12.47 18.35
CA ASN A 338 14.78 -11.75 18.09
C ASN A 338 15.43 -12.23 16.78
N MET A 339 15.95 -11.31 15.97
CA MET A 339 16.89 -11.70 14.91
C MET A 339 18.15 -12.21 15.58
N THR A 340 18.48 -13.48 15.38
CA THR A 340 19.88 -13.93 15.46
C THR A 340 20.66 -13.42 14.27
#